data_AF-A0A532U4L6-F1
#
_entry.id   AF-A0A532U4L6-F1
#
_cell.length_a   1.000
_cell.length_b   1.000
_cell.length_c   1.000
_cell.angle_alpha   90.00
_cell.angle_beta   90.00
_cell.angle_gamma   90.00
#
_symmetry.space_group_name_H-M   'P 1'
#
loop_
_entity.id
_entity.type
_entity.pdbx_description
1 polymer ?
#
loop_
_entity_poly.entity_id
_entity_poly.type
_entity_poly.pdbx_seq_one_letter_code
_entity_poly.pdbx_strand_id
1 'polypeptide(L)'
;MRERALGTSRTLTTQFAYNGDGARTSKTVDGTTTDYVVDLAATLPVVISDTDAIYLYGLDIIAEQLAQSDRYYLRARRAGERAAPFDWAQGRACGQHRPDSGDLRLRSLRRAAGG
;
A
#
# COMPACT_ATOMS: atom_id res chain seq x y z
N MET A 1 28.18 26.34 26.10
CA MET A 1 28.44 25.42 24.98
C MET A 1 27.08 24.98 24.43
N ARG A 2 26.84 25.08 23.12
CA ARG A 2 25.60 24.61 22.49
C ARG A 2 25.99 23.40 21.63
N GLU A 3 25.50 22.23 21.98
CA GLU A 3 25.79 20.99 21.26
C GLU A 3 25.16 21.06 19.86
N ARG A 4 25.97 20.83 18.81
CA ARG A 4 25.48 20.69 17.45
C ARG A 4 25.01 19.25 17.26
N ALA A 5 23.74 19.07 16.91
CA ALA A 5 23.23 17.79 16.43
C ALA A 5 23.88 17.46 15.07
N LEU A 6 24.53 16.30 15.00
CA LEU A 6 25.02 15.72 13.76
C LEU A 6 23.86 14.97 13.09
N GLY A 7 23.48 15.38 11.88
CA GLY A 7 22.47 14.68 11.10
C GLY A 7 23.08 13.46 10.40
N THR A 8 22.52 12.27 10.63
CA THR A 8 22.88 11.08 9.86
C THR A 8 22.24 11.17 8.48
N SER A 9 23.05 11.32 7.43
CA SER A 9 22.60 11.13 6.06
C SER A 9 22.60 9.63 5.76
N ARG A 10 21.45 9.06 5.41
CA ARG A 10 21.33 7.66 4.97
C ARG A 10 21.26 7.61 3.45
N THR A 11 22.06 6.73 2.84
CA THR A 11 21.96 6.42 1.40
C THR A 11 20.88 5.37 1.18
N LEU A 12 19.99 5.60 0.21
CA LEU A 12 18.97 4.68 -0.26
C LEU A 12 19.32 4.27 -1.68
N THR A 13 19.52 2.99 -1.93
CA THR A 13 19.82 2.51 -3.29
C THR A 13 18.54 2.00 -3.94
N THR A 14 18.23 2.51 -5.14
CA THR A 14 17.10 2.03 -5.94
C THR A 14 17.58 1.59 -7.32
N GLN A 15 17.12 0.42 -7.76
CA GLN A 15 17.42 -0.17 -9.06
C GLN A 15 16.12 -0.50 -9.78
N PHE A 16 16.14 -0.46 -11.12
CA PHE A 16 14.97 -0.74 -11.96
C PHE A 16 15.37 -1.62 -13.14
N ALA A 17 14.52 -2.55 -13.52
CA ALA A 17 14.63 -3.30 -14.78
C ALA A 17 13.46 -2.98 -15.71
N TYR A 18 13.70 -3.05 -17.01
CA TYR A 18 12.74 -2.74 -18.06
C TYR A 18 12.77 -3.82 -19.14
N ASN A 19 11.64 -4.07 -19.79
CA ASN A 19 11.57 -4.92 -20.98
C ASN A 19 11.99 -4.16 -22.26
N GLY A 20 11.99 -4.84 -23.40
CA GLY A 20 12.34 -4.25 -24.70
C GLY A 20 11.42 -3.10 -25.15
N ASP A 21 10.20 -3.05 -24.63
CA ASP A 21 9.20 -2.01 -24.92
C ASP A 21 9.25 -0.83 -23.93
N GLY A 22 10.18 -0.87 -22.96
CA GLY A 22 10.38 0.18 -21.96
C GLY A 22 9.42 0.13 -20.76
N ALA A 23 8.63 -0.93 -20.62
CA ALA A 23 7.82 -1.16 -19.42
C ALA A 23 8.68 -1.71 -18.27
N ARG A 24 8.47 -1.18 -17.06
CA ARG A 24 9.23 -1.59 -15.88
C ARG A 24 8.80 -2.98 -15.43
N THR A 25 9.76 -3.90 -15.35
CA THR A 25 9.55 -5.30 -14.96
C THR A 25 9.98 -5.57 -13.53
N SER A 26 10.88 -4.79 -12.95
CA SER A 26 11.22 -4.89 -11.53
C SER A 26 11.71 -3.57 -10.93
N LYS A 27 11.63 -3.48 -9.60
CA LYS A 27 12.18 -2.41 -8.78
C LYS A 27 12.82 -3.02 -7.53
N THR A 28 14.07 -2.67 -7.25
CA THR A 28 14.75 -3.05 -6.01
C THR A 28 15.02 -1.80 -5.19
N VAL A 29 14.61 -1.77 -3.92
CA VAL A 29 14.86 -0.67 -2.97
C VAL A 29 15.54 -1.25 -1.74
N ASP A 30 16.75 -0.78 -1.41
CA ASP A 30 17.54 -1.27 -0.27
C ASP A 30 17.61 -2.82 -0.19
N GLY A 31 17.69 -3.48 -1.35
CA GLY A 31 17.80 -4.94 -1.48
C GLY A 31 16.46 -5.68 -1.57
N THR A 32 15.32 -5.02 -1.35
CA THR A 32 13.99 -5.62 -1.52
C THR A 32 13.51 -5.44 -2.96
N THR A 33 13.30 -6.54 -3.68
CA THR A 33 12.82 -6.53 -5.06
C THR A 33 11.30 -6.72 -5.12
N THR A 34 10.64 -5.91 -5.94
CA THR A 34 9.27 -6.09 -6.40
C THR A 34 9.30 -6.31 -7.91
N ASP A 35 8.76 -7.43 -8.36
CA ASP A 35 8.60 -7.77 -9.77
C ASP A 35 7.19 -7.38 -10.24
N TYR A 36 7.05 -7.06 -11.52
CA TYR A 36 5.81 -6.58 -12.12
C TYR A 36 5.46 -7.35 -13.39
N VAL A 37 4.19 -7.68 -13.56
CA VAL A 37 3.61 -8.12 -14.83
C VAL A 37 2.75 -6.98 -15.37
N VAL A 38 3.04 -6.56 -16.60
CA VAL A 38 2.39 -5.41 -17.25
C VAL A 38 1.56 -5.90 -18.43
N ASP A 39 0.29 -5.49 -18.48
CA ASP A 39 -0.53 -5.62 -19.68
C ASP A 39 -0.20 -4.48 -20.63
N LEU A 40 0.49 -4.81 -21.72
CA LEU A 40 0.89 -3.88 -22.78
C LEU A 40 -0.18 -3.73 -23.86
N ALA A 41 -1.19 -4.62 -23.90
CA ALA A 41 -2.26 -4.58 -24.87
C ALA A 41 -3.39 -3.61 -24.46
N ALA A 42 -3.43 -3.19 -23.20
CA ALA A 42 -4.31 -2.15 -22.72
C ALA A 42 -4.04 -0.79 -23.38
N THR A 43 -5.08 0.03 -23.58
CA THR A 43 -4.96 1.39 -24.13
C THR A 43 -3.96 2.26 -23.38
N LEU A 44 -3.81 2.03 -22.07
CA LEU A 44 -2.74 2.54 -21.24
C LEU A 44 -2.11 1.34 -20.52
N PRO A 45 -0.78 1.12 -20.60
CA PRO A 45 -0.15 0.01 -19.91
C PRO A 45 -0.43 0.02 -18.41
N VAL A 46 -0.89 -1.10 -17.88
CA VAL A 46 -1.22 -1.27 -16.46
C VAL A 46 -0.50 -2.48 -15.87
N VAL A 47 -0.18 -2.42 -14.58
CA VAL A 47 0.39 -3.56 -13.85
C VAL A 47 -0.74 -4.48 -13.39
N ILE A 48 -0.77 -5.71 -13.89
CA ILE A 48 -1.82 -6.70 -13.55
C ILE A 48 -1.41 -7.61 -12.38
N SER A 49 -0.12 -7.68 -12.06
CA SER A 49 0.34 -8.27 -10.81
C SER A 49 1.70 -7.72 -10.41
N ASP A 50 1.98 -7.78 -9.11
CA ASP A 50 3.32 -7.65 -8.57
C ASP A 50 3.72 -8.90 -7.77
N THR A 51 4.82 -8.83 -7.01
CA THR A 51 5.29 -9.93 -6.16
C THR A 51 4.25 -10.41 -5.14
N ASP A 52 3.37 -9.53 -4.66
CA ASP A 52 2.49 -9.79 -3.53
C ASP A 52 1.01 -9.92 -3.91
N ALA A 53 0.61 -9.28 -5.02
CA ALA A 53 -0.80 -9.14 -5.38
C ALA A 53 -1.08 -9.25 -6.89
N ILE A 54 -2.30 -9.69 -7.20
CA ILE A 54 -2.91 -9.64 -8.54
C ILE A 54 -3.99 -8.57 -8.54
N TYR A 55 -4.07 -7.78 -9.61
CA TYR A 55 -4.96 -6.63 -9.73
C TYR A 55 -6.01 -6.86 -10.83
N LEU A 56 -7.28 -6.62 -10.48
CA LEU A 56 -8.38 -6.63 -11.44
C LEU A 56 -8.82 -5.19 -11.75
N TYR A 57 -8.88 -4.87 -13.04
CA TYR A 57 -9.21 -3.53 -13.54
C TYR A 57 -10.61 -3.46 -14.16
N GLY A 58 -11.30 -2.35 -13.87
CA GLY A 58 -12.42 -1.80 -14.64
C GLY A 58 -11.99 -0.47 -15.28
N LEU A 59 -12.65 0.63 -14.90
CA LEU A 59 -12.13 1.99 -15.17
C LEU A 59 -10.88 2.31 -14.33
N ASP A 60 -10.76 1.60 -13.21
CA ASP A 60 -9.84 1.73 -12.10
C ASP A 60 -9.68 0.33 -11.45
N ILE A 61 -8.81 0.18 -10.45
CA ILE A 61 -8.67 -1.10 -9.74
C ILE A 61 -9.95 -1.36 -8.94
N ILE A 62 -10.63 -2.46 -9.25
CA ILE A 62 -11.87 -2.86 -8.56
C ILE A 62 -11.65 -3.96 -7.53
N ALA A 63 -10.56 -4.72 -7.67
CA ALA A 63 -10.14 -5.70 -6.68
C ALA A 63 -8.62 -5.93 -6.71
N GLU A 64 -8.08 -6.31 -5.57
CA GLU A 64 -6.74 -6.88 -5.44
C GLU A 64 -6.80 -8.20 -4.66
N GLN A 65 -6.09 -9.21 -5.16
CA GLN A 65 -5.96 -10.51 -4.51
C GLN A 65 -4.53 -10.65 -3.98
N LEU A 66 -4.39 -10.82 -2.67
CA LEU A 66 -3.15 -11.17 -2.00
C LEU A 66 -3.16 -12.68 -1.65
N ALA A 67 -2.03 -13.22 -1.22
CA ALA A 67 -1.86 -14.65 -0.93
C ALA A 67 -2.94 -15.29 -0.04
N GLN A 68 -3.56 -14.53 0.87
CA GLN A 68 -4.56 -15.04 1.83
C GLN A 68 -5.76 -14.10 2.00
N SER A 69 -5.91 -13.07 1.17
CA SER A 69 -6.97 -12.09 1.33
C SER A 69 -7.31 -11.44 0.00
N ASP A 70 -8.60 -11.25 -0.23
CA ASP A 70 -9.10 -10.41 -1.31
C ASP A 70 -9.54 -9.06 -0.74
N ARG A 71 -9.37 -8.00 -1.51
CA ARG A 71 -9.91 -6.69 -1.22
C ARG A 71 -10.69 -6.20 -2.43
N TYR A 72 -11.89 -5.71 -2.16
CA TYR A 72 -12.79 -5.16 -3.17
C TYR A 72 -12.99 -3.67 -2.91
N TYR A 73 -13.04 -2.89 -3.99
CA TYR A 73 -13.20 -1.45 -3.91
C TYR A 73 -14.57 -1.04 -4.50
N LEU A 74 -15.38 -0.34 -3.70
CA LEU A 74 -16.59 0.32 -4.21
C LEU A 74 -16.15 1.60 -4.95
N ARG A 75 -16.64 1.79 -6.19
CA ARG A 75 -16.37 2.89 -7.16
C ARG A 75 -15.47 4.03 -6.63
N ALA A 76 -14.32 4.25 -7.28
CA ALA A 76 -13.33 5.17 -6.75
C ALA A 76 -13.61 6.67 -6.94
N ARG A 77 -13.04 7.36 -5.96
CA ARG A 77 -12.50 8.71 -5.89
C ARG A 77 -11.55 9.03 -7.05
N ARG A 78 -11.16 10.32 -7.21
CA ARG A 78 -10.28 10.84 -8.27
C ARG A 78 -9.07 9.92 -8.54
N ALA A 79 -8.73 9.78 -9.83
CA ALA A 79 -7.54 9.08 -10.30
C ALA A 79 -6.28 9.47 -9.50
N GLY A 80 -5.54 8.47 -9.01
CA GLY A 80 -4.25 8.63 -8.34
C GLY A 80 -4.20 8.32 -6.85
N GLU A 81 -5.30 7.94 -6.21
CA GLU A 81 -5.31 7.62 -4.77
C GLU A 81 -5.66 6.15 -4.51
N ARG A 82 -4.87 5.48 -3.64
CA ARG A 82 -5.12 4.08 -3.24
C ARG A 82 -6.44 4.04 -2.45
N ALA A 83 -7.44 3.35 -2.98
CA ALA A 83 -8.72 3.19 -2.28
C ALA A 83 -8.50 2.45 -0.95
N ALA A 84 -9.18 2.87 0.11
CA ALA A 84 -9.16 2.14 1.37
C ALA A 84 -9.86 0.79 1.17
N PRO A 85 -9.28 -0.33 1.65
CA PRO A 85 -9.94 -1.63 1.54
C PRO A 85 -11.27 -1.59 2.31
N PHE A 86 -12.34 -2.10 1.70
CA PHE A 86 -13.61 -2.32 2.37
C PHE A 86 -13.57 -3.70 3.04
N ASP A 87 -13.63 -3.74 4.38
CA ASP A 87 -13.71 -4.98 5.13
C ASP A 87 -15.18 -5.40 5.33
N TRP A 88 -15.58 -6.47 4.63
CA TRP A 88 -16.91 -7.05 4.71
C TRP A 88 -17.21 -7.74 6.06
N ALA A 89 -16.20 -8.03 6.88
CA ALA A 89 -16.41 -8.60 8.22
C ALA A 89 -16.83 -7.54 9.26
N GLN A 90 -16.62 -6.25 8.98
CA GLN A 90 -16.76 -5.18 10.00
C GLN A 90 -17.61 -3.98 9.56
N GLY A 91 -18.01 -3.88 8.28
CA GLY A 91 -18.91 -2.83 7.80
C GLY A 91 -18.35 -1.40 7.94
N ARG A 92 -17.03 -1.22 7.98
CA ARG A 92 -16.37 0.09 8.05
C ARG A 92 -15.19 0.20 7.07
N ALA A 93 -15.02 1.37 6.48
CA ALA A 93 -13.79 1.75 5.80
C ALA A 93 -12.69 1.98 6.86
N CYS A 94 -11.61 1.21 6.82
CA CYS A 94 -10.50 1.38 7.73
C CYS A 94 -9.46 2.33 7.11
N GLY A 95 -9.11 3.44 7.79
CA GLY A 95 -7.94 4.27 7.42
C GLY A 95 -8.09 5.79 7.44
N GLN A 96 -8.41 6.39 8.59
CA GLN A 96 -7.73 7.65 8.96
C GLN A 96 -6.74 7.31 10.08
N HIS A 97 -5.61 6.72 9.73
CA HIS A 97 -4.47 6.67 10.65
C HIS A 97 -3.42 7.65 10.17
N ARG A 98 -3.39 8.83 10.80
CA ARG A 98 -2.30 9.79 10.69
C ARG A 98 -1.26 9.40 11.75
N PRO A 99 0.00 9.15 11.39
CA PRO A 99 1.03 8.87 12.37
C PRO A 99 1.44 10.20 13.04
N ASP A 100 1.69 10.11 14.34
CA ASP A 100 2.58 10.98 15.11
C ASP A 100 2.04 12.34 15.58
N SER A 101 1.45 12.34 16.77
CA SER A 101 1.73 13.39 17.78
C SER A 101 1.19 12.98 19.15
N GLY A 102 2.09 12.58 20.04
CA GLY A 102 2.04 12.86 21.48
C GLY A 102 0.86 12.32 22.30
N ASP A 103 1.17 11.31 23.12
CA ASP A 103 0.82 11.27 24.55
C ASP A 103 -0.53 11.90 24.99
N LEU A 104 -1.51 11.04 25.28
CA LEU A 104 -2.45 11.25 26.38
C LEU A 104 -2.92 9.89 26.90
N ARG A 105 -2.35 9.49 28.04
CA ARG A 105 -2.93 8.50 28.94
C ARG A 105 -4.41 8.82 29.21
N LEU A 106 -5.26 7.81 29.19
CA LEU A 106 -6.40 7.70 30.12
C LEU A 106 -6.74 6.22 30.35
N ARG A 107 -6.51 5.79 31.59
CA ARG A 107 -7.01 4.52 32.16
C ARG A 107 -8.54 4.58 32.26
N SER A 108 -9.20 3.47 31.98
CA SER A 108 -10.36 2.93 32.73
C SER A 108 -11.00 1.81 31.91
N LEU A 109 -11.54 0.70 32.40
CA LEU A 109 -11.70 0.08 33.71
C LEU A 109 -12.17 -1.35 33.37
N ARG A 110 -11.70 -2.38 34.08
CA ARG A 110 -12.39 -3.69 34.06
C ARG A 110 -13.77 -3.51 34.68
N ARG A 111 -14.81 -4.10 34.09
CA ARG A 111 -15.94 -4.66 34.85
C ARG A 111 -16.55 -5.86 34.13
N ALA A 112 -16.67 -6.94 34.90
CA ALA A 112 -17.36 -8.17 34.55
C ALA A 112 -18.89 -8.01 34.60
N ALA A 113 -19.57 -8.82 33.78
CA ALA A 113 -20.88 -9.47 33.97
C ALA A 113 -21.07 -10.35 32.70
N GLY A 114 -21.36 -11.64 32.73
CA GLY A 114 -22.19 -12.41 33.65
C GLY A 114 -23.39 -12.92 32.85
N GLY A 115 -23.50 -14.24 32.66
CA GLY A 115 -24.55 -14.93 31.90
C GLY A 115 -24.05 -16.26 31.36
#